data_AF-A0A8H3X039-F1
#
_entry.id   AF-A0A8H3X039-F1
#
_cell.length_a   1.000
_cell.length_b   1.000
_cell.length_c   1.000
_cell.angle_alpha   90.00
_cell.angle_beta   90.00
_cell.angle_gamma   90.00
#
_symmetry.space_group_name_H-M   'P 1'
#
loop_
_entity.id
_entity.type
_entity.pdbx_description
1 polymer ?
#
loop_
_entity_poly.entity_id
_entity_poly.type
_entity_poly.pdbx_seq_one_letter_code
_entity_poly.pdbx_strand_id
1 'polypeptide(L)'
;MVKYSIRRLLLGNLSLTLQLLNICNNLVSKQVIPFDRLSAVVNIGRNGLSDSKFIDHIFEFFDSNTYPNTIASINRQNFVQRILDIIPLESSTRLNFYEELFEQAQPLPFTAFIVLCIFRSEEQDLFICIYRSEEQDLFTAIIRNVNEVLYFSPRLNIINKQLEKNSCDSQLAALCCDVIQKEFFAKLEFGRLQQLFRDALRALCSKYVKPLQIICTIALLKKIYSNKFMIEMNELMQTQHPQVQSLKNYFLKRLQSRGLSMNDLKQFCNIQKENLPWLTDLPWSDSLNGRAQLNSFLKKLSSANNVNLPIAFVEVIVNRLYSINAMRSLNANENEMVANLKVFLDTINLSPVYKQLIMRLLNNDHSIFQIRPNIDNKNLLICLVIIHILAVHASLPFNHSQLTLYLHRLQDAQNTYKLTCPSDEEAILMGAIRGIA
;
A
#
# COMPACT_ATOMS: atom_id res chain seq x y z
N MET A 1 23.95 -42.90 -15.43
CA MET A 1 25.10 -42.53 -14.58
C MET A 1 26.46 -42.77 -15.25
N VAL A 2 26.73 -43.94 -15.85
CA VAL A 2 28.03 -44.28 -16.46
C VAL A 2 28.32 -43.51 -17.77
N LYS A 3 27.31 -43.24 -18.62
CA LYS A 3 27.46 -42.46 -19.88
C LYS A 3 27.83 -40.98 -19.67
N TYR A 4 27.39 -40.36 -18.57
CA TYR A 4 27.71 -38.97 -18.23
C TYR A 4 29.13 -38.83 -17.64
N SER A 5 29.54 -39.84 -16.86
CA SER A 5 30.86 -39.89 -16.22
C SER A 5 31.98 -40.17 -17.24
N ILE A 6 31.72 -41.01 -18.26
CA ILE A 6 32.66 -41.29 -19.35
C ILE A 6 32.84 -40.07 -20.28
N ARG A 7 31.78 -39.27 -20.50
CA ARG A 7 31.87 -38.01 -21.26
C ARG A 7 32.72 -36.96 -20.53
N ARG A 8 32.63 -36.91 -19.20
CA ARG A 8 33.41 -36.01 -18.32
C ARG A 8 34.89 -36.44 -18.21
N LEU A 9 35.17 -37.75 -18.25
CA LEU A 9 36.52 -38.31 -18.23
C LEU A 9 37.23 -38.23 -19.60
N LEU A 10 36.52 -38.43 -20.72
CA LEU A 10 37.10 -38.31 -22.06
C LEU A 10 37.33 -36.86 -22.51
N LEU A 11 36.56 -35.90 -21.99
CA LEU A 11 36.78 -34.47 -22.23
C LEU A 11 37.83 -33.86 -21.31
N GLY A 12 38.23 -34.50 -20.21
CA GLY A 12 39.02 -33.88 -19.15
C GLY A 12 40.50 -33.60 -19.46
N ASN A 13 41.15 -34.36 -20.36
CA ASN A 13 42.58 -34.21 -20.65
C ASN A 13 42.93 -33.93 -22.12
N LEU A 14 41.96 -33.94 -23.04
CA LEU A 14 42.06 -33.23 -24.34
C LEU A 14 41.68 -31.73 -24.21
N SER A 15 41.37 -31.28 -22.98
CA SER A 15 40.46 -30.15 -22.70
C SER A 15 41.09 -28.76 -22.73
N LEU A 16 42.24 -28.55 -22.09
CA LEU A 16 42.77 -27.21 -21.86
C LEU A 16 43.30 -26.59 -23.17
N THR A 17 44.09 -27.35 -23.92
CA THR A 17 44.70 -26.89 -25.17
C THR A 17 43.65 -26.57 -26.23
N LEU A 18 42.59 -27.38 -26.34
CA LEU A 18 41.48 -27.13 -27.27
C LEU A 18 40.61 -25.94 -26.84
N GLN A 19 40.35 -25.78 -25.53
CA GLN A 19 39.61 -24.64 -25.01
C GLN A 19 40.40 -23.33 -25.17
N LEU A 20 41.70 -23.35 -24.88
CA LEU A 20 42.61 -22.22 -25.11
C LEU A 20 42.68 -21.86 -26.59
N LEU A 21 42.82 -22.86 -27.48
CA LEU A 21 42.82 -22.65 -28.93
C LEU A 21 41.51 -22.02 -29.40
N ASN A 22 40.36 -22.46 -28.87
CA ASN A 22 39.06 -21.87 -29.20
C ASN A 22 38.93 -20.43 -28.69
N ILE A 23 39.43 -20.11 -27.49
CA ILE A 23 39.46 -18.75 -26.96
C ILE A 23 40.34 -17.87 -27.86
N CYS A 24 41.57 -18.31 -28.14
CA CYS A 24 42.51 -17.64 -29.03
C CYS A 24 41.92 -17.42 -30.44
N ASN A 25 41.28 -18.43 -31.02
CA ASN A 25 40.65 -18.32 -32.33
C ASN A 25 39.50 -17.30 -32.32
N ASN A 26 38.67 -17.26 -31.27
CA ASN A 26 37.60 -16.27 -31.15
C ASN A 26 38.14 -14.83 -30.99
N LEU A 27 39.26 -14.66 -30.28
CA LEU A 27 39.89 -13.35 -30.06
C LEU A 27 40.53 -12.80 -31.34
N VAL A 28 41.20 -13.65 -32.14
CA VAL A 28 41.84 -13.23 -33.40
C VAL A 28 40.86 -13.09 -34.55
N SER A 29 39.97 -14.07 -34.75
CA SER A 29 39.02 -14.06 -35.88
C SER A 29 38.10 -12.85 -35.89
N LYS A 30 37.93 -12.21 -34.72
CA LYS A 30 37.09 -11.02 -34.55
C LYS A 30 37.89 -9.74 -34.26
N GLN A 31 39.21 -9.77 -34.52
CA GLN A 31 40.13 -8.64 -34.37
C GLN A 31 40.13 -8.00 -32.97
N VAL A 32 39.83 -8.76 -31.92
CA VAL A 32 39.81 -8.28 -30.53
C VAL A 32 41.24 -8.11 -30.01
N ILE A 33 42.13 -9.02 -30.41
CA ILE A 33 43.55 -9.01 -30.03
C ILE A 33 44.37 -9.12 -31.31
N PRO A 34 45.35 -8.22 -31.52
CA PRO A 34 46.26 -8.34 -32.66
C PRO A 34 47.16 -9.57 -32.49
N PHE A 35 47.51 -10.20 -33.61
CA PHE A 35 48.14 -11.53 -33.63
C PHE A 35 49.48 -11.58 -32.88
N ASP A 36 50.22 -10.47 -32.86
CA ASP A 36 51.49 -10.30 -32.14
C ASP A 36 51.33 -10.48 -30.62
N ARG A 37 50.16 -10.17 -30.05
CA ARG A 37 49.86 -10.30 -28.62
C ARG A 37 49.24 -11.65 -28.23
N LEU A 38 48.96 -12.52 -29.19
CA LEU A 38 48.41 -13.86 -28.92
C LEU A 38 49.38 -14.76 -28.14
N SER A 39 50.68 -14.58 -28.35
CA SER A 39 51.72 -15.33 -27.64
C SER A 39 51.64 -15.14 -26.12
N ALA A 40 51.32 -13.92 -25.65
CA ALA A 40 51.12 -13.61 -24.24
C ALA A 40 49.90 -14.34 -23.67
N VAL A 41 48.77 -14.30 -24.38
CA VAL A 41 47.53 -15.00 -24.00
C VAL A 41 47.74 -16.51 -23.90
N VAL A 42 48.46 -17.11 -24.86
CA VAL A 42 48.76 -18.55 -24.84
C VAL A 42 49.70 -18.90 -23.69
N ASN A 43 50.71 -18.07 -23.41
CA ASN A 43 51.66 -18.33 -22.33
C ASN A 43 51.01 -18.26 -20.94
N ILE A 44 50.11 -17.31 -20.71
CA ILE A 44 49.38 -17.20 -19.44
C ILE A 44 48.32 -18.30 -19.33
N GLY A 45 47.60 -18.59 -20.41
CA GLY A 45 46.54 -19.61 -20.44
C GLY A 45 47.05 -21.05 -20.24
N ARG A 46 48.34 -21.32 -20.47
CA ARG A 46 48.99 -22.61 -20.16
C ARG A 46 49.03 -22.90 -18.66
N ASN A 47 49.03 -21.88 -17.82
CA ASN A 47 49.01 -22.05 -16.36
C ASN A 47 47.61 -22.41 -15.83
N GLY A 48 46.58 -22.26 -16.67
CA GLY A 48 45.20 -22.60 -16.36
C GLY A 48 44.23 -21.54 -16.84
N LEU A 49 43.12 -21.96 -17.47
CA LEU A 49 42.04 -21.05 -17.90
C LEU A 49 41.23 -20.49 -16.73
N SER A 50 41.40 -21.07 -15.54
CA SER A 50 40.77 -20.65 -14.28
C SER A 50 41.72 -19.83 -13.40
N ASP A 51 42.87 -19.40 -13.92
CA ASP A 51 43.77 -18.49 -13.20
C ASP A 51 43.23 -17.05 -13.32
N SER A 52 43.11 -16.34 -12.19
CA SER A 52 42.76 -14.92 -12.15
C SER A 52 43.64 -14.10 -13.09
N LYS A 53 44.94 -14.39 -13.16
CA LYS A 53 45.88 -13.65 -14.03
C LYS A 53 45.55 -13.80 -15.51
N PHE A 54 45.02 -14.96 -15.91
CA PHE A 54 44.58 -15.20 -17.28
C PHE A 54 43.32 -14.40 -17.61
N ILE A 55 42.36 -14.38 -16.68
CA ILE A 55 41.11 -13.64 -16.82
C ILE A 55 41.43 -12.14 -16.89
N ASP A 56 42.15 -11.59 -15.93
CA ASP A 56 42.51 -10.17 -15.85
C ASP A 56 43.20 -9.69 -17.13
N HIS A 57 44.16 -10.47 -17.63
CA HIS A 57 44.89 -10.13 -18.84
C HIS A 57 43.99 -10.07 -20.10
N ILE A 58 42.98 -10.93 -20.19
CA ILE A 58 42.00 -10.88 -21.29
C ILE A 58 41.04 -9.70 -21.12
N PHE A 59 40.69 -9.35 -19.88
CA PHE A 59 39.87 -8.18 -19.59
C PHE A 59 40.58 -6.86 -19.93
N GLU A 60 41.88 -6.74 -19.68
CA GLU A 60 42.71 -5.60 -20.12
C GLU A 60 42.65 -5.41 -21.65
N PHE A 61 42.59 -6.48 -22.43
CA PHE A 61 42.41 -6.38 -23.89
C PHE A 61 41.04 -5.86 -24.28
N PHE A 62 39.99 -6.23 -23.55
CA PHE A 62 38.66 -5.68 -23.80
C PHE A 62 38.57 -4.19 -23.43
N ASP A 63 39.25 -3.77 -22.37
CA ASP A 63 39.19 -2.40 -21.86
C ASP A 63 40.15 -1.43 -22.59
N SER A 64 41.25 -1.94 -23.17
CA SER A 64 42.22 -1.15 -23.95
C SER A 64 41.80 -0.82 -25.39
N ASN A 65 40.71 -1.41 -25.87
CA ASN A 65 40.15 -1.10 -27.19
C ASN A 65 39.42 0.26 -27.16
N THR A 66 39.99 1.26 -27.83
CA THR A 66 39.62 2.69 -27.77
C THR A 66 38.21 3.04 -28.29
N TYR A 67 37.46 2.07 -28.81
CA TYR A 67 36.07 2.27 -29.27
C TYR A 67 35.17 1.13 -28.78
N PRO A 68 34.07 1.44 -28.07
CA PRO A 68 33.06 0.44 -27.72
C PRO A 68 32.29 0.03 -28.98
N ASN A 69 32.87 -0.86 -29.78
CA ASN A 69 32.14 -1.50 -30.87
C ASN A 69 31.29 -2.65 -30.30
N THR A 70 30.08 -2.85 -30.84
CA THR A 70 29.16 -3.92 -30.43
C THR A 70 29.83 -5.30 -30.44
N ILE A 71 30.84 -5.47 -31.30
CA ILE A 71 31.61 -6.70 -31.48
C ILE A 71 32.47 -7.03 -30.24
N ALA A 72 33.18 -6.05 -29.66
CA ALA A 72 33.98 -6.24 -28.45
C ALA A 72 33.11 -6.63 -27.26
N SER A 73 31.94 -6.00 -27.10
CA SER A 73 30.97 -6.35 -26.05
C SER A 73 30.44 -7.79 -26.21
N ILE A 74 30.09 -8.19 -27.44
CA ILE A 74 29.64 -9.56 -27.75
C ILE A 74 30.76 -10.57 -27.47
N ASN A 75 32.00 -10.23 -27.77
CA ASN A 75 33.14 -11.13 -27.55
C ASN A 75 33.52 -11.26 -26.09
N ARG A 76 33.42 -10.16 -25.33
CA ARG A 76 33.55 -10.16 -23.88
C ARG A 76 32.47 -11.04 -23.25
N GLN A 77 31.21 -10.92 -23.67
CA GLN A 77 30.12 -11.79 -23.20
C GLN A 77 30.38 -13.28 -23.51
N ASN A 78 30.80 -13.60 -24.73
CA ASN A 78 31.12 -14.97 -25.13
C ASN A 78 32.31 -15.55 -24.36
N PHE A 79 33.33 -14.73 -24.09
CA PHE A 79 34.47 -15.13 -23.28
C PHE A 79 34.03 -15.44 -21.84
N VAL A 80 33.28 -14.54 -21.21
CA VAL A 80 32.76 -14.72 -19.85
C VAL A 80 31.90 -15.98 -19.76
N GLN A 81 31.00 -16.21 -20.71
CA GLN A 81 30.19 -17.43 -20.74
C GLN A 81 31.06 -18.69 -20.80
N ARG A 82 32.08 -18.72 -21.68
CA ARG A 82 32.99 -19.87 -21.79
C ARG A 82 33.81 -20.09 -20.52
N ILE A 83 34.28 -19.02 -19.87
CA ILE A 83 35.00 -19.12 -18.60
C ILE A 83 34.06 -19.69 -17.51
N LEU A 84 32.81 -19.24 -17.46
CA LEU A 84 31.81 -19.78 -16.53
C LEU A 84 31.41 -21.23 -16.85
N ASP A 85 31.56 -21.71 -18.09
CA ASP A 85 31.36 -23.12 -18.44
C ASP A 85 32.56 -24.00 -18.01
N ILE A 86 33.76 -23.41 -17.93
CA ILE A 86 35.00 -24.12 -17.58
C ILE A 86 35.19 -24.17 -16.06
N ILE A 87 34.94 -23.07 -15.35
CA ILE A 87 35.18 -22.98 -13.91
C ILE A 87 34.00 -23.61 -13.15
N PRO A 88 34.22 -24.62 -12.28
CA PRO A 88 33.16 -25.20 -11.46
C PRO A 88 32.40 -24.17 -10.61
N LEU A 89 31.12 -24.44 -10.34
CA LEU A 89 30.23 -23.54 -9.59
C LEU A 89 30.71 -23.27 -8.15
N GLU A 90 31.39 -24.24 -7.56
CA GLU A 90 31.91 -24.23 -6.18
C GLU A 90 33.34 -23.70 -6.07
N SER A 91 33.98 -23.39 -7.20
CA SER A 91 35.36 -22.92 -7.23
C SER A 91 35.49 -21.54 -6.60
N SER A 92 36.49 -21.36 -5.73
CA SER A 92 36.83 -20.05 -5.14
C SER A 92 37.15 -19.02 -6.21
N THR A 93 37.78 -19.42 -7.33
CA THR A 93 38.02 -18.51 -8.46
C THR A 93 36.73 -17.94 -9.02
N ARG A 94 35.66 -18.75 -9.10
CA ARG A 94 34.37 -18.29 -9.64
C ARG A 94 33.69 -17.30 -8.70
N LEU A 95 33.81 -17.53 -7.40
CA LEU A 95 33.28 -16.62 -6.38
C LEU A 95 34.01 -15.27 -6.43
N ASN A 96 35.34 -15.28 -6.46
CA ASN A 96 36.14 -14.06 -6.59
C ASN A 96 35.80 -13.31 -7.88
N PHE A 97 35.65 -14.02 -9.00
CA PHE A 97 35.25 -13.43 -10.26
C PHE A 97 33.87 -12.77 -10.20
N TYR A 98 32.90 -13.36 -9.48
CA TYR A 98 31.61 -12.70 -9.26
C TYR A 98 31.72 -11.47 -8.35
N GLU A 99 32.55 -11.52 -7.32
CA GLU A 99 32.79 -10.36 -6.45
C GLU A 99 33.34 -9.18 -7.25
N GLU A 100 34.38 -9.40 -8.05
CA GLU A 100 34.99 -8.37 -8.90
C GLU A 100 34.02 -7.84 -9.95
N LEU A 101 33.22 -8.71 -10.57
CA LEU A 101 32.27 -8.33 -11.60
C LEU A 101 31.13 -7.45 -11.07
N PHE A 102 30.68 -7.70 -9.85
CA PHE A 102 29.57 -6.95 -9.23
C PHE A 102 30.03 -5.75 -8.39
N GLU A 103 31.33 -5.63 -8.09
CA GLU A 103 31.90 -4.46 -7.40
C GLU A 103 31.99 -3.21 -8.30
N GLN A 104 31.89 -3.38 -9.62
CA GLN A 104 31.93 -2.26 -10.56
C GLN A 104 30.74 -1.31 -10.39
N ALA A 105 31.01 0.00 -10.36
CA ALA A 105 29.99 1.04 -10.15
C ALA A 105 28.89 1.06 -11.23
N GLN A 106 29.21 0.63 -12.46
CA GLN A 106 28.24 0.42 -13.53
C GLN A 106 28.28 -1.05 -13.96
N PRO A 107 27.13 -1.76 -13.97
CA PRO A 107 27.06 -3.12 -14.49
C PRO A 107 27.47 -3.16 -15.96
N LEU A 108 28.34 -4.10 -16.30
CA LEU A 108 28.69 -4.39 -17.69
C LEU A 108 27.44 -4.81 -18.49
N PRO A 109 27.39 -4.61 -19.82
CA PRO A 109 26.21 -4.89 -20.65
C PRO A 109 25.61 -6.31 -20.52
N PHE A 110 26.41 -7.29 -20.11
CA PHE A 110 26.02 -8.70 -19.97
C PHE A 110 25.80 -9.13 -18.51
N THR A 111 25.86 -8.21 -17.54
CA THR A 111 25.64 -8.51 -16.11
C THR A 111 24.28 -9.18 -15.88
N ALA A 112 23.26 -8.79 -16.65
CA ALA A 112 21.91 -9.37 -16.59
C ALA A 112 21.91 -10.86 -16.93
N PHE A 113 22.70 -11.24 -17.92
CA PHE A 113 22.85 -12.63 -18.34
C PHE A 113 23.57 -13.44 -17.25
N ILE A 114 24.62 -12.89 -16.63
CA ILE A 114 25.35 -13.58 -15.55
C ILE A 114 24.43 -13.78 -14.34
N VAL A 115 23.72 -12.74 -13.92
CA VAL A 115 22.74 -12.81 -12.82
C VAL A 115 21.69 -13.87 -13.11
N LEU A 116 21.16 -13.92 -14.33
CA LEU A 116 20.21 -14.96 -14.76
C LEU A 116 20.82 -16.37 -14.68
N CYS A 117 22.06 -16.56 -15.15
CA CYS A 117 22.76 -17.83 -15.05
C CYS A 117 22.94 -18.27 -13.60
N ILE A 118 23.37 -17.36 -12.72
CA ILE A 118 23.48 -17.63 -11.29
C ILE A 118 22.13 -18.07 -10.73
N PHE A 119 21.07 -17.29 -10.94
CA PHE A 119 19.74 -17.63 -10.42
C PHE A 119 19.22 -18.98 -10.91
N ARG A 120 19.45 -19.34 -12.18
CA ARG A 120 19.06 -20.65 -12.73
C ARG A 120 19.89 -21.80 -12.12
N SER A 121 21.19 -21.60 -11.94
CA SER A 121 22.04 -22.59 -11.27
C SER A 121 21.63 -22.79 -9.81
N GLU A 122 21.34 -21.71 -9.09
CA GLU A 122 20.88 -21.75 -7.70
C GLU A 122 19.52 -22.41 -7.54
N GLU A 123 18.58 -22.12 -8.44
CA GLU A 123 17.26 -22.76 -8.44
C GLU A 123 17.37 -24.27 -8.62
N GLN A 124 18.35 -24.75 -9.40
CA GLN A 124 18.61 -26.17 -9.58
C GLN A 124 19.38 -26.80 -8.41
N ASP A 125 20.44 -26.14 -7.92
CA ASP A 125 21.31 -26.65 -6.85
C ASP A 125 20.59 -26.68 -5.50
N LEU A 126 19.90 -25.59 -5.14
CA LEU A 126 19.22 -25.48 -3.85
C LEU A 126 17.95 -26.34 -3.81
N PHE A 127 17.40 -26.76 -4.97
CA PHE A 127 16.23 -27.65 -5.09
C PHE A 127 16.34 -28.85 -4.14
N ILE A 128 17.56 -29.39 -4.01
CA ILE A 128 17.86 -30.61 -3.25
C ILE A 128 18.05 -30.34 -1.76
N CYS A 129 18.49 -29.14 -1.37
CA CYS A 129 18.93 -28.85 -0.01
C CYS A 129 17.86 -28.17 0.87
N ILE A 130 16.97 -27.37 0.28
CA ILE A 130 16.03 -26.52 1.03
C ILE A 130 14.56 -26.84 0.70
N TYR A 131 14.24 -27.17 -0.55
CA TYR A 131 12.85 -27.31 -1.00
C TYR A 131 12.33 -28.72 -0.67
N ARG A 132 11.73 -28.87 0.50
CA ARG A 132 11.12 -30.13 0.96
C ARG A 132 9.80 -30.47 0.26
N SER A 133 9.31 -29.63 -0.66
CA SER A 133 8.08 -29.86 -1.43
C SER A 133 8.13 -29.22 -2.82
N GLU A 134 7.39 -29.78 -3.78
CA GLU A 134 7.29 -29.34 -5.18
C GLU A 134 6.71 -27.91 -5.36
N GLU A 135 6.20 -27.30 -4.29
CA GLU A 135 5.51 -26.01 -4.31
C GLU A 135 6.37 -24.81 -3.90
N GLN A 136 7.67 -24.97 -3.64
CA GLN A 136 8.56 -23.86 -3.31
C GLN A 136 9.63 -23.67 -4.38
N ASP A 137 9.64 -22.48 -4.99
CA ASP A 137 10.70 -22.01 -5.89
C ASP A 137 11.70 -21.11 -5.16
N LEU A 138 12.82 -20.83 -5.80
CA LEU A 138 13.94 -20.08 -5.20
C LEU A 138 13.51 -18.75 -4.59
N PHE A 139 12.74 -17.99 -5.35
CA PHE A 139 12.37 -16.64 -4.95
C PHE A 139 11.27 -16.65 -3.88
N THR A 140 10.44 -17.69 -3.83
CA THR A 140 9.53 -17.93 -2.70
C THR A 140 10.31 -18.16 -1.40
N ALA A 141 11.37 -18.98 -1.44
CA ALA A 141 12.22 -19.22 -0.27
C ALA A 141 12.96 -17.95 0.16
N ILE A 142 13.47 -17.15 -0.79
CA ILE A 142 14.10 -15.86 -0.48
C ILE A 142 13.11 -14.91 0.21
N ILE A 143 11.88 -14.80 -0.29
CA ILE A 143 10.85 -13.93 0.31
C ILE A 143 10.53 -14.36 1.74
N ARG A 144 10.47 -15.66 2.01
CA ARG A 144 10.10 -16.21 3.34
C ARG A 144 11.25 -16.25 4.34
N ASN A 145 12.42 -16.72 3.92
CA ASN A 145 13.58 -16.94 4.78
C ASN A 145 14.91 -16.72 4.03
N VAL A 146 15.19 -15.45 3.72
CA VAL A 146 16.42 -15.07 3.01
C VAL A 146 17.71 -15.52 3.73
N ASN A 147 17.74 -15.54 5.07
CA ASN A 147 18.97 -15.84 5.81
C ASN A 147 19.42 -17.29 5.60
N GLU A 148 18.47 -18.23 5.56
CA GLU A 148 18.76 -19.63 5.29
C GLU A 148 19.26 -19.82 3.86
N VAL A 149 18.62 -19.17 2.88
CA VAL A 149 19.05 -19.24 1.48
C VAL A 149 20.46 -18.67 1.28
N LEU A 150 20.76 -17.51 1.89
CA LEU A 150 22.09 -16.89 1.80
C LEU A 150 23.17 -17.67 2.54
N TYR A 151 22.81 -18.46 3.55
CA TYR A 151 23.74 -19.36 4.24
C TYR A 151 24.18 -20.51 3.33
N PHE A 152 23.24 -21.13 2.62
CA PHE A 152 23.53 -22.25 1.73
C PHE A 152 24.07 -21.84 0.36
N SER A 153 23.86 -20.58 -0.06
CA SER A 153 24.28 -20.08 -1.35
C SER A 153 25.35 -18.97 -1.24
N PRO A 154 26.63 -19.31 -1.38
CA PRO A 154 27.71 -18.32 -1.43
C PRO A 154 27.52 -17.29 -2.55
N ARG A 155 26.99 -17.72 -3.71
CA ARG A 155 26.82 -16.87 -4.90
C ARG A 155 25.68 -15.86 -4.72
N LEU A 156 24.54 -16.28 -4.15
CA LEU A 156 23.48 -15.32 -3.79
C LEU A 156 23.93 -14.39 -2.67
N ASN A 157 24.77 -14.87 -1.75
CA ASN A 157 25.34 -14.03 -0.69
C ASN A 157 26.29 -12.96 -1.25
N ILE A 158 27.08 -13.26 -2.28
CA ILE A 158 27.88 -12.25 -2.99
C ILE A 158 26.99 -11.16 -3.57
N ILE A 159 25.94 -11.54 -4.31
CA ILE A 159 24.98 -10.57 -4.87
C ILE A 159 24.36 -9.74 -3.74
N ASN A 160 23.90 -10.38 -2.66
CA ASN A 160 23.29 -9.68 -1.53
C ASN A 160 24.26 -8.68 -0.87
N LYS A 161 25.51 -9.07 -0.62
CA LYS A 161 26.53 -8.18 -0.04
C LYS A 161 26.81 -6.97 -0.94
N GLN A 162 26.86 -7.18 -2.26
CA GLN A 162 27.08 -6.08 -3.20
C GLN A 162 25.89 -5.10 -3.23
N LEU A 163 24.67 -5.62 -3.12
CA LEU A 163 23.47 -4.79 -2.97
C LEU A 163 23.42 -4.04 -1.62
N GLU A 164 23.95 -4.64 -0.54
CA GLU A 164 24.12 -3.96 0.76
C GLU A 164 25.08 -2.77 0.65
N LYS A 165 26.19 -2.91 -0.10
CA LYS A 165 27.18 -1.85 -0.32
C LYS A 165 26.67 -0.70 -1.20
N ASN A 166 26.03 -1.04 -2.31
CA ASN A 166 25.69 -0.07 -3.37
C ASN A 166 24.28 0.54 -3.26
N SER A 167 23.57 0.30 -2.15
CA SER A 167 22.15 0.64 -1.94
C SER A 167 21.17 -0.07 -2.90
N CYS A 168 19.90 -0.18 -2.48
CA CYS A 168 18.84 -0.82 -3.26
C CYS A 168 18.47 -0.05 -4.55
N ASP A 169 19.00 1.16 -4.77
CA ASP A 169 18.74 1.99 -5.95
C ASP A 169 19.82 1.84 -7.03
N SER A 170 20.78 0.92 -6.83
CA SER A 170 21.84 0.65 -7.81
C SER A 170 21.31 0.06 -9.12
N GLN A 171 22.05 0.26 -10.21
CA GLN A 171 21.75 -0.38 -11.50
C GLN A 171 21.75 -1.91 -11.40
N LEU A 172 22.60 -2.49 -10.54
CA LEU A 172 22.60 -3.92 -10.23
C LEU A 172 21.28 -4.35 -9.58
N ALA A 173 20.73 -3.56 -8.66
CA ALA A 173 19.46 -3.85 -8.01
C ALA A 173 18.29 -3.83 -9.02
N ALA A 174 18.26 -2.83 -9.91
CA ALA A 174 17.28 -2.74 -10.98
C ALA A 174 17.35 -3.93 -11.94
N LEU A 175 18.57 -4.33 -12.31
CA LEU A 175 18.84 -5.46 -13.18
C LEU A 175 18.42 -6.79 -12.53
N CYS A 176 18.76 -7.03 -11.27
CA CYS A 176 18.29 -8.19 -10.51
C CYS A 176 16.76 -8.22 -10.44
N CYS A 177 16.13 -7.08 -10.14
CA CYS A 177 14.67 -6.95 -10.10
C CYS A 177 14.03 -7.34 -11.43
N ASP A 178 14.55 -6.83 -12.54
CA ASP A 178 14.01 -7.07 -13.88
C ASP A 178 14.18 -8.52 -14.32
N VAL A 179 15.34 -9.12 -14.04
CA VAL A 179 15.59 -10.54 -14.32
C VAL A 179 14.61 -11.42 -13.53
N ILE A 180 14.44 -11.17 -12.22
CA ILE A 180 13.50 -11.93 -11.38
C ILE A 180 12.07 -11.79 -11.90
N GLN A 181 11.64 -10.56 -12.20
CA GLN A 181 10.29 -10.28 -12.67
C GLN A 181 10.00 -10.99 -14.00
N LYS A 182 10.90 -10.86 -15.00
CA LYS A 182 10.68 -11.33 -16.37
C LYS A 182 10.88 -12.83 -16.54
N GLU A 183 11.85 -13.42 -15.86
CA GLU A 183 12.24 -14.82 -16.10
C GLU A 183 11.58 -15.81 -15.14
N PHE A 184 11.29 -15.36 -13.91
CA PHE A 184 10.77 -16.22 -12.84
C PHE A 184 9.31 -15.87 -12.51
N PHE A 185 9.03 -14.65 -12.06
CA PHE A 185 7.67 -14.28 -11.67
C PHE A 185 6.70 -14.10 -12.83
N ALA A 186 7.18 -13.92 -14.06
CA ALA A 186 6.32 -13.86 -15.24
C ALA A 186 5.43 -15.10 -15.38
N LYS A 187 5.92 -16.26 -14.92
CA LYS A 187 5.28 -17.58 -15.02
C LYS A 187 4.34 -17.90 -13.85
N LEU A 188 4.26 -17.06 -12.82
CA LEU A 188 3.43 -17.32 -11.64
C LEU A 188 1.95 -17.14 -11.95
N GLU A 189 1.16 -18.14 -11.52
CA GLU A 189 -0.29 -18.08 -11.55
C GLU A 189 -0.87 -17.24 -10.39
N PHE A 190 -2.11 -16.79 -10.55
CA PHE A 190 -2.78 -15.90 -9.61
C PHE A 190 -2.84 -16.47 -8.18
N GLY A 191 -3.14 -17.76 -8.02
CA GLY A 191 -3.21 -18.40 -6.69
C GLY A 191 -1.89 -18.30 -5.92
N ARG A 192 -0.76 -18.50 -6.62
CA ARG A 192 0.59 -18.38 -6.02
C ARG A 192 0.94 -16.92 -5.73
N LEU A 193 0.58 -15.99 -6.62
CA LEU A 193 0.79 -14.55 -6.39
C LEU A 193 0.08 -14.05 -5.13
N GLN A 194 -1.15 -14.49 -4.88
CA GLN A 194 -1.91 -14.09 -3.69
C GLN A 194 -1.22 -14.55 -2.38
N GLN A 195 -0.73 -15.79 -2.36
CA GLN A 195 -0.01 -16.33 -1.20
C GLN A 195 1.30 -15.57 -0.98
N LEU A 196 2.08 -15.37 -2.04
CA LEU A 196 3.36 -14.68 -1.99
C LEU A 196 3.22 -13.20 -1.64
N PHE A 197 2.13 -12.54 -2.02
CA PHE A 197 1.90 -11.14 -1.68
C PHE A 197 1.85 -10.91 -0.16
N ARG A 198 1.21 -11.82 0.59
CA ARG A 198 1.18 -11.73 2.05
C ARG A 198 2.58 -11.93 2.66
N ASP A 199 3.35 -12.87 2.13
CA ASP A 199 4.72 -13.15 2.59
C ASP A 199 5.66 -11.98 2.26
N ALA A 200 5.52 -11.37 1.09
CA ALA A 200 6.21 -10.15 0.68
C ALA A 200 5.93 -8.97 1.61
N LEU A 201 4.67 -8.72 1.97
CA LEU A 201 4.33 -7.64 2.92
C LEU A 201 4.95 -7.89 4.30
N ARG A 202 4.94 -9.14 4.78
CA ARG A 202 5.60 -9.51 6.05
C ARG A 202 7.11 -9.28 5.99
N ALA A 203 7.74 -9.64 4.87
CA ALA A 203 9.17 -9.42 4.65
C ALA A 203 9.51 -7.91 4.69
N LEU A 204 8.73 -7.05 4.02
CA LEU A 204 8.94 -5.60 4.03
C LEU A 204 8.73 -4.96 5.41
N CYS A 205 7.81 -5.49 6.21
CA CYS A 205 7.54 -4.98 7.55
C CYS A 205 8.52 -5.50 8.63
N SER A 206 9.44 -6.41 8.28
CA SER A 206 10.46 -6.91 9.21
C SER A 206 11.52 -5.83 9.51
N LYS A 207 12.05 -5.82 10.73
CA LYS A 207 13.14 -4.90 11.14
C LYS A 207 14.48 -5.24 10.48
N TYR A 208 14.66 -6.50 10.08
CA TYR A 208 15.91 -7.00 9.51
C TYR A 208 15.61 -7.63 8.16
N VAL A 209 15.68 -6.82 7.11
CA VAL A 209 15.44 -7.25 5.73
C VAL A 209 16.74 -7.21 4.97
N LYS A 210 17.02 -8.26 4.19
CA LYS A 210 18.19 -8.32 3.32
C LYS A 210 17.88 -7.67 1.97
N PRO A 211 18.82 -6.98 1.31
CA PRO A 211 18.55 -6.31 0.03
C PRO A 211 18.00 -7.25 -1.05
N LEU A 212 18.52 -8.47 -1.15
CA LEU A 212 18.01 -9.43 -2.12
C LEU A 212 16.53 -9.78 -1.86
N GLN A 213 16.11 -9.86 -0.58
CA GLN A 213 14.71 -10.08 -0.20
C GLN A 213 13.82 -8.89 -0.56
N ILE A 214 14.33 -7.66 -0.39
CA ILE A 214 13.63 -6.42 -0.81
C ILE A 214 13.44 -6.43 -2.32
N ILE A 215 14.49 -6.71 -3.09
CA ILE A 215 14.44 -6.74 -4.56
C ILE A 215 13.48 -7.82 -5.05
N CYS A 216 13.50 -9.02 -4.46
CA CYS A 216 12.53 -10.08 -4.78
C CYS A 216 11.11 -9.60 -4.48
N THR A 217 10.90 -8.92 -3.36
CA THR A 217 9.58 -8.39 -3.01
C THR A 217 9.14 -7.31 -4.01
N ILE A 218 10.01 -6.38 -4.39
CA ILE A 218 9.71 -5.34 -5.38
C ILE A 218 9.42 -5.97 -6.75
N ALA A 219 10.19 -6.97 -7.17
CA ALA A 219 9.94 -7.69 -8.43
C ALA A 219 8.56 -8.39 -8.43
N LEU A 220 8.16 -8.96 -7.29
CA LEU A 220 6.82 -9.55 -7.12
C LEU A 220 5.73 -8.48 -7.22
N LEU A 221 5.90 -7.35 -6.51
CA LEU A 221 4.96 -6.24 -6.56
C LEU A 221 4.85 -5.65 -7.97
N LYS A 222 5.98 -5.50 -8.68
CA LYS A 222 5.99 -5.11 -10.11
C LYS A 222 5.21 -6.12 -10.96
N LYS A 223 5.38 -7.44 -10.74
CA LYS A 223 4.60 -8.45 -11.47
C LYS A 223 3.10 -8.34 -11.18
N ILE A 224 2.69 -8.15 -9.93
CA ILE A 224 1.28 -7.97 -9.55
C ILE A 224 0.72 -6.73 -10.22
N TYR A 225 1.49 -5.65 -10.20
CA TYR A 225 1.15 -4.37 -10.80
C TYR A 225 1.03 -4.45 -12.33
N SER A 226 1.95 -5.16 -12.99
CA SER A 226 1.94 -5.43 -14.44
C SER A 226 1.05 -6.63 -14.83
N ASN A 227 0.33 -7.25 -13.88
CA ASN A 227 -0.47 -8.43 -14.17
C ASN A 227 -1.69 -8.02 -15.02
N LYS A 228 -2.07 -8.90 -15.94
CA LYS A 228 -3.35 -8.85 -16.67
C LYS A 228 -4.53 -8.54 -15.75
N PHE A 229 -4.49 -8.99 -14.49
CA PHE A 229 -5.49 -8.62 -13.48
C PHE A 229 -5.65 -7.10 -13.26
N MET A 230 -4.57 -6.33 -13.11
CA MET A 230 -4.69 -4.87 -12.93
C MET A 230 -5.25 -4.20 -14.18
N ILE A 231 -4.91 -4.73 -15.35
CA ILE A 231 -5.43 -4.28 -16.64
C ILE A 231 -6.93 -4.60 -16.74
N GLU A 232 -7.33 -5.86 -16.53
CA GLU A 232 -8.73 -6.31 -16.53
C GLU A 232 -9.57 -5.60 -15.45
N MET A 233 -9.01 -5.40 -14.25
CA MET A 233 -9.66 -4.60 -13.21
C MET A 233 -9.84 -3.16 -13.64
N ASN A 234 -8.82 -2.53 -14.26
CA ASN A 234 -8.96 -1.17 -14.76
C ASN A 234 -10.00 -1.07 -15.87
N GLU A 235 -10.04 -2.03 -16.81
CA GLU A 235 -11.07 -2.13 -17.84
C GLU A 235 -12.47 -2.29 -17.24
N LEU A 236 -12.64 -3.22 -16.29
CA LEU A 236 -13.91 -3.42 -15.58
C LEU A 236 -14.33 -2.16 -14.82
N MET A 237 -13.38 -1.48 -14.17
CA MET A 237 -13.65 -0.27 -13.42
C MET A 237 -13.99 0.91 -14.34
N GLN A 238 -13.63 0.91 -15.61
CA GLN A 238 -14.08 1.93 -16.56
C GLN A 238 -15.53 1.73 -17.02
N THR A 239 -16.13 0.55 -16.80
CA THR A 239 -17.51 0.29 -17.22
C THR A 239 -18.52 1.16 -16.47
N GLN A 240 -19.55 1.62 -17.19
CA GLN A 240 -20.66 2.38 -16.63
C GLN A 240 -21.71 1.42 -16.02
N HIS A 241 -21.33 0.70 -14.97
CA HIS A 241 -22.24 -0.20 -14.24
C HIS A 241 -22.52 0.32 -12.81
N PRO A 242 -23.77 0.27 -12.30
CA PRO A 242 -24.10 0.80 -10.96
C PRO A 242 -23.30 0.16 -9.82
N GLN A 243 -22.99 -1.13 -9.92
CA GLN A 243 -22.17 -1.83 -8.91
C GLN A 243 -20.69 -1.38 -8.97
N VAL A 244 -20.16 -1.14 -10.17
CA VAL A 244 -18.80 -0.61 -10.35
C VAL A 244 -18.74 0.81 -9.79
N GLN A 245 -19.76 1.64 -10.02
CA GLN A 245 -19.85 2.96 -9.40
C GLN A 245 -19.92 2.88 -7.87
N SER A 246 -20.66 1.91 -7.33
CA SER A 246 -20.73 1.67 -5.89
C SER A 246 -19.36 1.25 -5.32
N LEU A 247 -18.61 0.42 -6.05
CA LEU A 247 -17.26 -0.01 -5.69
C LEU A 247 -16.26 1.16 -5.71
N LYS A 248 -16.31 2.01 -6.74
CA LYS A 248 -15.54 3.28 -6.81
C LYS A 248 -15.81 4.16 -5.59
N ASN A 249 -17.09 4.35 -5.25
CA ASN A 249 -17.50 5.15 -4.09
C ASN A 249 -17.03 4.53 -2.77
N TYR A 250 -17.09 3.20 -2.63
CA TYR A 250 -16.60 2.50 -1.45
C TYR A 250 -15.09 2.69 -1.27
N PHE A 251 -14.32 2.56 -2.36
CA PHE A 251 -12.88 2.77 -2.35
C PHE A 251 -12.52 4.19 -1.87
N LEU A 252 -13.16 5.22 -2.41
CA LEU A 252 -12.95 6.62 -2.00
C LEU A 252 -13.34 6.85 -0.53
N LYS A 253 -14.49 6.33 -0.09
CA LYS A 253 -14.91 6.38 1.32
C LYS A 253 -13.91 5.71 2.24
N ARG A 254 -13.31 4.59 1.81
CA ARG A 254 -12.31 3.88 2.60
C ARG A 254 -11.03 4.71 2.74
N LEU A 255 -10.61 5.41 1.69
CA LEU A 255 -9.48 6.33 1.75
C LEU A 255 -9.79 7.54 2.66
N GLN A 256 -10.98 8.15 2.57
CA GLN A 256 -11.44 9.19 3.50
C GLN A 256 -11.42 8.71 4.96
N SER A 257 -11.88 7.49 5.22
CA SER A 257 -11.90 6.92 6.57
C SER A 257 -10.52 6.76 7.21
N ARG A 258 -9.44 6.85 6.41
CA ARG A 258 -8.05 6.81 6.88
C ARG A 258 -7.47 8.19 7.17
N GLY A 259 -8.30 9.24 7.14
CA GLY A 259 -7.91 10.60 7.51
C GLY A 259 -7.47 11.49 6.35
N LEU A 260 -7.56 11.02 5.10
CA LEU A 260 -7.27 11.84 3.92
C LEU A 260 -8.37 12.89 3.73
N SER A 261 -7.98 14.16 3.61
CA SER A 261 -8.91 15.23 3.24
C SER A 261 -9.40 15.06 1.80
N MET A 262 -10.46 15.77 1.42
CA MET A 262 -10.94 15.74 0.03
C MET A 262 -9.87 16.24 -0.97
N ASN A 263 -9.01 17.18 -0.55
CA ASN A 263 -7.91 17.67 -1.38
C ASN A 263 -6.81 16.61 -1.53
N ASP A 264 -6.43 15.92 -0.44
CA ASP A 264 -5.45 14.84 -0.50
C ASP A 264 -5.92 13.70 -1.39
N LEU A 265 -7.23 13.43 -1.41
CA LEU A 265 -7.83 12.42 -2.29
C LEU A 265 -7.78 12.82 -3.75
N LYS A 266 -8.11 14.07 -4.08
CA LYS A 266 -7.97 14.57 -5.45
C LYS A 266 -6.52 14.50 -5.91
N GLN A 267 -5.58 14.87 -5.03
CA GLN A 267 -4.15 14.77 -5.32
C GLN A 267 -3.69 13.31 -5.49
N PHE A 268 -4.13 12.40 -4.61
CA PHE A 268 -3.85 10.97 -4.72
C PHE A 268 -4.37 10.39 -6.04
N CYS A 269 -5.62 10.69 -6.41
CA CYS A 269 -6.22 10.27 -7.67
C CYS A 269 -5.45 10.80 -8.88
N ASN A 270 -4.99 12.05 -8.83
CA ASN A 270 -4.16 12.64 -9.89
C ASN A 270 -2.78 11.97 -10.00
N ILE A 271 -2.13 11.65 -8.88
CA ILE A 271 -0.83 10.96 -8.86
C ILE A 271 -0.98 9.54 -9.45
N GLN A 272 -2.08 8.86 -9.14
CA GLN A 272 -2.32 7.48 -9.55
C GLN A 272 -3.00 7.34 -10.92
N LYS A 273 -3.13 8.42 -11.71
CA LYS A 273 -3.86 8.41 -12.99
C LYS A 273 -3.31 7.40 -14.00
N GLU A 274 -1.99 7.18 -14.02
CA GLU A 274 -1.35 6.24 -14.94
C GLU A 274 -1.61 4.79 -14.53
N ASN A 275 -1.88 4.58 -13.23
CA ASN A 275 -1.98 3.27 -12.62
C ASN A 275 -3.43 2.79 -12.46
N LEU A 276 -4.32 3.75 -12.18
CA LEU A 276 -5.74 3.56 -11.94
C LEU A 276 -6.50 4.61 -12.76
N PRO A 277 -6.53 4.48 -14.11
CA PRO A 277 -7.09 5.50 -15.00
C PRO A 277 -8.55 5.83 -14.69
N TRP A 278 -9.33 4.88 -14.18
CA TRP A 278 -10.72 5.12 -13.76
C TRP A 278 -10.87 6.10 -12.58
N LEU A 279 -9.78 6.50 -11.90
CA LEU A 279 -9.80 7.55 -10.88
C LEU A 279 -9.91 8.97 -11.46
N THR A 280 -9.60 9.17 -12.75
CA THR A 280 -9.72 10.50 -13.37
C THR A 280 -11.17 10.86 -13.71
N ASP A 281 -11.96 9.85 -14.05
CA ASP A 281 -13.36 9.99 -14.47
C ASP A 281 -14.34 9.89 -13.30
N LEU A 282 -13.84 10.11 -12.09
CA LEU A 282 -14.69 10.17 -10.91
C LEU A 282 -15.49 11.47 -10.99
N PRO A 283 -16.84 11.40 -10.95
CA PRO A 283 -17.64 12.58 -10.74
C PRO A 283 -17.34 13.05 -9.32
N TRP A 284 -16.39 13.97 -9.18
CA TRP A 284 -16.18 14.78 -7.97
C TRP A 284 -17.35 15.73 -7.73
N SER A 285 -18.52 15.36 -8.26
CA SER A 285 -19.64 16.23 -8.56
C SER A 285 -19.94 17.07 -7.34
N ASP A 286 -20.24 18.33 -7.60
CA ASP A 286 -20.91 19.18 -6.63
C ASP A 286 -22.26 18.56 -6.17
N SER A 287 -22.75 17.45 -6.77
CA SER A 287 -23.87 16.65 -6.25
C SER A 287 -23.50 15.73 -5.07
N LEU A 288 -22.21 15.50 -4.82
CA LEU A 288 -21.64 15.09 -3.54
C LEU A 288 -21.30 16.30 -2.65
N ASN A 289 -21.72 17.53 -2.99
CA ASN A 289 -21.86 18.53 -1.94
C ASN A 289 -22.92 18.02 -0.98
N GLY A 290 -22.46 17.40 0.11
CA GLY A 290 -23.24 17.24 1.31
C GLY A 290 -24.00 18.53 1.63
N ARG A 291 -23.44 19.70 1.30
CA ARG A 291 -24.10 21.02 1.40
C ARG A 291 -25.41 21.11 0.62
N ALA A 292 -25.50 20.68 -0.64
CA ALA A 292 -26.75 20.80 -1.42
C ALA A 292 -27.84 19.86 -0.90
N GLN A 293 -27.48 18.62 -0.56
CA GLN A 293 -28.40 17.64 0.02
C GLN A 293 -28.82 18.03 1.44
N LEU A 294 -27.88 18.52 2.24
CA LEU A 294 -28.11 19.09 3.57
C LEU A 294 -29.01 20.32 3.45
N ASN A 295 -28.75 21.25 2.53
CA ASN A 295 -29.60 22.42 2.31
C ASN A 295 -31.03 22.00 1.91
N SER A 296 -31.19 20.98 1.07
CA SER A 296 -32.50 20.43 0.69
C SER A 296 -33.22 19.80 1.90
N PHE A 297 -32.52 18.98 2.69
CA PHE A 297 -33.05 18.38 3.91
C PHE A 297 -33.42 19.42 4.97
N LEU A 298 -32.56 20.42 5.17
CA LEU A 298 -32.78 21.48 6.14
C LEU A 298 -33.88 22.47 5.71
N LYS A 299 -34.08 22.70 4.41
CA LYS A 299 -35.29 23.40 3.92
C LYS A 299 -36.56 22.62 4.23
N LYS A 300 -36.55 21.28 4.04
CA LYS A 300 -37.67 20.41 4.42
C LYS A 300 -37.96 20.49 5.92
N LEU A 301 -36.93 20.62 6.76
CA LEU A 301 -37.09 20.82 8.21
C LEU A 301 -37.92 22.07 8.55
N SER A 302 -37.71 23.19 7.86
CA SER A 302 -38.51 24.41 8.10
C SER A 302 -39.93 24.36 7.56
N SER A 303 -40.17 23.59 6.51
CA SER A 303 -41.49 23.51 5.86
C SER A 303 -42.33 22.33 6.36
N ALA A 304 -41.78 21.46 7.20
CA ALA A 304 -42.47 20.27 7.65
C ALA A 304 -43.50 20.62 8.73
N ASN A 305 -44.77 20.33 8.45
CA ASN A 305 -45.83 20.23 9.49
C ASN A 305 -45.66 18.98 10.38
N ASN A 306 -44.50 18.32 10.32
CA ASN A 306 -44.24 17.04 10.98
C ASN A 306 -43.07 17.18 11.97
N VAL A 307 -43.40 17.03 13.25
CA VAL A 307 -42.49 17.13 14.40
C VAL A 307 -41.41 16.04 14.40
N ASN A 308 -41.66 14.91 13.72
CA ASN A 308 -40.72 13.79 13.67
C ASN A 308 -39.40 14.17 12.97
N LEU A 309 -39.46 15.05 11.97
CA LEU A 309 -38.27 15.43 11.19
C LEU A 309 -37.28 16.27 12.04
N PRO A 310 -37.73 17.31 12.77
CA PRO A 310 -36.92 17.97 13.79
C PRO A 310 -36.32 17.00 14.83
N ILE A 311 -37.13 16.12 15.41
CA ILE A 311 -36.66 15.18 16.44
C ILE A 311 -35.55 14.27 15.88
N ALA A 312 -35.77 13.67 14.71
CA ALA A 312 -34.79 12.81 14.06
C ALA A 312 -33.50 13.58 13.72
N PHE A 313 -33.59 14.87 13.37
CA PHE A 313 -32.41 15.68 13.11
C PHE A 313 -31.56 15.90 14.37
N VAL A 314 -32.19 16.16 15.52
CA VAL A 314 -31.46 16.24 16.80
C VAL A 314 -30.78 14.92 17.13
N GLU A 315 -31.45 13.78 16.92
CA GLU A 315 -30.85 12.46 17.14
C GLU A 315 -29.62 12.20 16.25
N VAL A 316 -29.66 12.65 14.99
CA VAL A 316 -28.50 12.58 14.10
C VAL A 316 -27.34 13.43 14.64
N ILE A 317 -27.61 14.66 15.10
CA ILE A 317 -26.60 15.53 15.70
C ILE A 317 -26.00 14.89 16.95
N VAL A 318 -26.84 14.30 17.81
CA VAL A 318 -26.41 13.59 19.02
C VAL A 318 -25.44 12.47 18.68
N ASN A 319 -25.84 11.58 17.76
CA ASN A 319 -25.08 10.39 17.41
C ASN A 319 -23.81 10.68 16.59
N ARG A 320 -23.82 11.71 15.74
CA ARG A 320 -22.74 11.97 14.77
C ARG A 320 -21.79 13.07 15.16
N LEU A 321 -22.19 14.00 16.02
CA LEU A 321 -21.37 15.17 16.36
C LEU A 321 -21.17 15.28 17.86
N TYR A 322 -22.26 15.33 18.63
CA TYR A 322 -22.20 15.61 20.06
C TYR A 322 -21.46 14.51 20.85
N SER A 323 -21.88 13.25 20.73
CA SER A 323 -21.21 12.14 21.42
C SER A 323 -19.77 11.94 20.94
N ILE A 324 -19.52 12.14 19.64
CA ILE A 324 -18.17 12.04 19.07
C ILE A 324 -17.29 13.12 19.68
N ASN A 325 -17.68 14.40 19.59
CA ASN A 325 -16.90 15.54 20.12
C ASN A 325 -16.54 15.37 21.60
N ALA A 326 -17.44 14.77 22.38
CA ALA A 326 -17.21 14.52 23.79
C ALA A 326 -16.24 13.34 24.07
N MET A 327 -16.19 12.34 23.20
CA MET A 327 -15.31 11.16 23.33
C MET A 327 -13.95 11.37 22.67
N ARG A 328 -13.93 11.98 21.48
CA ARG A 328 -12.74 12.37 20.73
C ARG A 328 -12.98 13.74 20.11
N SER A 329 -12.00 14.64 20.21
CA SER A 329 -12.06 15.92 19.49
C SER A 329 -12.44 15.71 18.02
N LEU A 330 -13.28 16.59 17.48
CA LEU A 330 -13.68 16.54 16.08
C LEU A 330 -12.48 16.66 15.14
N ASN A 331 -12.48 15.91 14.05
CA ASN A 331 -11.46 16.02 12.99
C ASN A 331 -11.76 17.22 12.07
N ALA A 332 -10.86 17.50 11.11
CA ALA A 332 -10.99 18.65 10.20
C ALA A 332 -12.33 18.67 9.43
N ASN A 333 -12.76 17.52 8.90
CA ASN A 333 -14.01 17.42 8.14
C ASN A 333 -15.25 17.61 9.02
N GLU A 334 -15.22 17.08 10.25
CA GLU A 334 -16.29 17.24 11.24
C GLU A 334 -16.40 18.70 11.71
N ASN A 335 -15.27 19.37 11.93
CA ASN A 335 -15.24 20.80 12.26
C ASN A 335 -15.79 21.66 11.12
N GLU A 336 -15.46 21.35 9.85
CA GLU A 336 -16.04 22.03 8.69
C GLU A 336 -17.56 21.82 8.64
N MET A 337 -18.05 20.60 8.91
CA MET A 337 -19.48 20.31 8.96
C MET A 337 -20.20 21.10 10.06
N VAL A 338 -19.62 21.18 11.27
CA VAL A 338 -20.17 21.98 12.38
C VAL A 338 -20.23 23.46 12.01
N ALA A 339 -19.16 24.02 11.41
CA ALA A 339 -19.13 25.41 10.98
C ALA A 339 -20.23 25.71 9.95
N ASN A 340 -20.40 24.83 8.96
CA ASN A 340 -21.44 24.97 7.94
C ASN A 340 -22.86 24.88 8.53
N LEU A 341 -23.09 23.97 9.49
CA LEU A 341 -24.37 23.84 10.19
C LEU A 341 -24.72 25.11 10.98
N LYS A 342 -23.75 25.73 11.66
CA LYS A 342 -23.95 26.97 12.42
C LYS A 342 -24.41 28.10 11.51
N VAL A 343 -23.68 28.37 10.42
CA VAL A 343 -24.04 29.40 9.44
C VAL A 343 -25.45 29.18 8.89
N PHE A 344 -25.82 27.92 8.65
CA PHE A 344 -27.13 27.62 8.09
C PHE A 344 -28.27 27.79 9.10
N LEU A 345 -28.08 27.43 10.38
CA LEU A 345 -29.09 27.61 11.43
C LEU A 345 -29.51 29.08 11.58
N ASP A 346 -28.61 30.02 11.30
CA ASP A 346 -28.92 31.44 11.29
C ASP A 346 -29.90 31.81 10.15
N THR A 347 -29.85 31.10 9.02
CA THR A 347 -30.67 31.39 7.82
C THR A 347 -32.05 30.74 7.79
N ILE A 348 -32.29 29.67 8.55
CA ILE A 348 -33.60 28.98 8.55
C ILE A 348 -34.58 29.65 9.52
N ASN A 349 -35.87 29.71 9.16
CA ASN A 349 -36.93 30.00 10.12
C ASN A 349 -37.29 28.77 10.98
N LEU A 350 -36.65 28.62 12.14
CA LEU A 350 -36.96 27.63 13.18
C LEU A 350 -37.18 28.34 14.53
N SER A 351 -37.84 27.69 15.49
CA SER A 351 -38.07 28.29 16.81
C SER A 351 -36.73 28.66 17.48
N PRO A 352 -36.64 29.81 18.17
CA PRO A 352 -35.41 30.24 18.82
C PRO A 352 -34.86 29.20 19.81
N VAL A 353 -35.75 28.56 20.56
CA VAL A 353 -35.44 27.49 21.51
C VAL A 353 -34.79 26.30 20.80
N TYR A 354 -35.34 25.88 19.66
CA TYR A 354 -34.81 24.74 18.91
C TYR A 354 -33.43 25.04 18.33
N LYS A 355 -33.22 26.24 17.79
CA LYS A 355 -31.89 26.70 17.35
C LYS A 355 -30.89 26.70 18.50
N GLN A 356 -31.30 27.22 19.66
CA GLN A 356 -30.44 27.26 20.85
C GLN A 356 -30.07 25.85 21.34
N LEU A 357 -31.02 24.90 21.32
CA LEU A 357 -30.74 23.50 21.64
C LEU A 357 -29.65 22.92 20.73
N ILE A 358 -29.80 23.08 19.40
CA ILE A 358 -28.80 22.57 18.45
C ILE A 358 -27.44 23.23 18.67
N MET A 359 -27.40 24.55 18.84
CA MET A 359 -26.14 25.26 19.10
C MET A 359 -25.42 24.74 20.34
N ARG A 360 -26.17 24.50 21.42
CA ARG A 360 -25.62 23.95 22.66
C ARG A 360 -25.11 22.51 22.52
N LEU A 361 -25.79 21.70 21.70
CA LEU A 361 -25.31 20.36 21.34
C LEU A 361 -24.03 20.40 20.49
N LEU A 362 -23.96 21.28 19.49
CA LEU A 362 -22.77 21.41 18.65
C LEU A 362 -21.55 21.89 19.44
N ASN A 363 -21.75 22.74 20.44
CA ASN A 363 -20.68 23.26 21.30
C ASN A 363 -20.37 22.39 22.53
N ASN A 364 -21.26 21.46 22.90
CA ASN A 364 -21.21 20.71 24.16
C ASN A 364 -21.06 21.62 25.40
N ASP A 365 -21.86 22.71 25.45
CA ASP A 365 -21.73 23.79 26.45
C ASP A 365 -22.91 23.90 27.43
N HIS A 366 -23.92 23.02 27.33
CA HIS A 366 -25.07 23.06 28.25
C HIS A 366 -24.73 22.42 29.60
N SER A 367 -24.91 23.16 30.70
CA SER A 367 -24.61 22.70 32.07
C SER A 367 -25.28 21.37 32.46
N ILE A 368 -26.55 21.18 32.10
CA ILE A 368 -27.35 19.98 32.42
C ILE A 368 -26.96 18.72 31.62
N PHE A 369 -26.68 18.87 30.33
CA PHE A 369 -26.33 17.77 29.44
C PHE A 369 -24.98 18.06 28.80
N GLN A 370 -23.94 18.19 29.60
CA GLN A 370 -22.57 18.23 29.08
C GLN A 370 -21.98 16.82 29.19
N ILE A 371 -21.57 16.23 28.06
CA ILE A 371 -20.83 14.96 28.10
C ILE A 371 -19.35 15.28 28.29
N ARG A 372 -18.75 14.64 29.30
CA ARG A 372 -17.30 14.68 29.58
C ARG A 372 -16.71 13.29 29.34
N PRO A 373 -15.39 13.17 29.05
CA PRO A 373 -14.76 11.89 28.73
C PRO A 373 -14.96 10.77 29.78
N ASN A 374 -15.13 11.15 31.05
CA ASN A 374 -15.28 10.21 32.18
C ASN A 374 -16.73 10.13 32.70
N ILE A 375 -17.74 10.45 31.89
CA ILE A 375 -19.14 10.30 32.31
C ILE A 375 -19.48 8.82 32.49
N ASP A 376 -20.21 8.47 33.56
CA ASP A 376 -20.73 7.11 33.71
C ASP A 376 -21.97 6.87 32.83
N ASN A 377 -22.30 5.60 32.62
CA ASN A 377 -23.42 5.20 31.76
C ASN A 377 -24.78 5.72 32.26
N LYS A 378 -24.98 5.86 33.57
CA LYS A 378 -26.25 6.32 34.15
C LYS A 378 -26.45 7.81 33.83
N ASN A 379 -25.42 8.62 34.05
CA ASN A 379 -25.42 10.04 33.76
C ASN A 379 -25.50 10.32 32.26
N LEU A 380 -24.85 9.49 31.43
CA LEU A 380 -24.98 9.55 29.97
C LEU A 380 -26.42 9.29 29.53
N LEU A 381 -27.07 8.24 30.05
CA LEU A 381 -28.47 7.94 29.77
C LEU A 381 -29.40 9.09 30.16
N ILE A 382 -29.20 9.66 31.35
CA ILE A 382 -29.97 10.83 31.82
C ILE A 382 -29.80 12.01 30.86
N CYS A 383 -28.57 12.32 30.42
CA CYS A 383 -28.31 13.38 29.47
C CYS A 383 -29.07 13.16 28.15
N LEU A 384 -29.02 11.93 27.61
CA LEU A 384 -29.70 11.58 26.35
C LEU A 384 -31.23 11.69 26.47
N VAL A 385 -31.80 11.27 27.59
CA VAL A 385 -33.24 11.42 27.87
C VAL A 385 -33.63 12.89 27.92
N ILE A 386 -32.86 13.73 28.64
CA ILE A 386 -33.11 15.17 28.72
C ILE A 386 -33.03 15.81 27.33
N ILE A 387 -32.01 15.48 26.53
CA ILE A 387 -31.87 16.00 25.16
C ILE A 387 -33.07 15.61 24.31
N HIS A 388 -33.54 14.37 24.40
CA HIS A 388 -34.70 13.91 23.63
C HIS A 388 -35.99 14.65 24.05
N ILE A 389 -36.24 14.82 25.35
CA ILE A 389 -37.38 15.59 25.88
C ILE A 389 -37.32 17.04 25.35
N LEU A 390 -36.16 17.68 25.42
CA LEU A 390 -35.95 19.03 24.90
C LEU A 390 -36.18 19.09 23.38
N ALA A 391 -35.70 18.10 22.62
CA ALA A 391 -35.89 18.03 21.17
C ALA A 391 -37.38 17.96 20.80
N VAL A 392 -38.14 17.10 21.49
CA VAL A 392 -39.58 16.96 21.29
C VAL A 392 -40.30 18.28 21.58
N HIS A 393 -40.11 18.86 22.77
CA HIS A 393 -40.83 20.06 23.16
C HIS A 393 -40.38 21.34 22.45
N ALA A 394 -39.11 21.44 22.03
CA ALA A 394 -38.62 22.56 21.22
C ALA A 394 -39.19 22.54 19.79
N SER A 395 -39.59 21.36 19.30
CA SER A 395 -40.17 21.14 17.98
C SER A 395 -41.69 21.39 17.93
N LEU A 396 -42.32 21.58 19.08
CA LEU A 396 -43.75 21.81 19.23
C LEU A 396 -44.05 23.28 19.56
N PRO A 397 -45.25 23.79 19.20
CA PRO A 397 -45.64 25.15 19.57
C PRO A 397 -45.84 25.27 21.08
N PHE A 398 -45.66 26.49 21.61
CA PHE A 398 -45.67 26.75 23.06
C PHE A 398 -46.96 26.35 23.78
N ASN A 399 -48.08 26.28 23.06
CA ASN A 399 -49.41 25.96 23.58
C ASN A 399 -49.77 24.47 23.51
N HIS A 400 -48.85 23.59 23.08
CA HIS A 400 -49.18 22.18 22.92
C HIS A 400 -49.27 21.43 24.26
N SER A 401 -48.40 21.74 25.21
CA SER A 401 -48.42 21.22 26.57
C SER A 401 -47.81 22.19 27.58
N GLN A 402 -47.97 21.92 28.88
CA GLN A 402 -47.30 22.72 29.91
C GLN A 402 -45.77 22.68 29.79
N LEU A 403 -45.20 21.54 29.39
CA LEU A 403 -43.75 21.41 29.16
C LEU A 403 -43.28 22.27 27.99
N THR A 404 -44.06 22.39 26.91
CA THR A 404 -43.73 23.32 25.82
C THR A 404 -43.86 24.78 26.29
N LEU A 405 -44.82 25.10 27.16
CA LEU A 405 -44.96 26.44 27.73
C LEU A 405 -43.74 26.80 28.59
N TYR A 406 -43.31 25.90 29.49
CA TYR A 406 -42.11 26.11 30.30
C TYR A 406 -40.86 26.32 29.45
N LEU A 407 -40.74 25.59 28.35
CA LEU A 407 -39.57 25.65 27.49
C LEU A 407 -39.52 26.92 26.63
N HIS A 408 -40.67 27.33 26.06
CA HIS A 408 -40.73 28.47 25.12
C HIS A 408 -41.01 29.81 25.80
N ARG A 409 -41.81 29.82 26.88
CA ARG A 409 -42.31 31.03 27.55
C ARG A 409 -42.42 30.86 29.05
N LEU A 410 -41.29 30.60 29.70
CA LEU A 410 -41.23 30.39 31.15
C LEU A 410 -41.87 31.54 31.98
N GLN A 411 -41.75 32.78 31.51
CA GLN A 411 -42.34 33.95 32.17
C GLN A 411 -43.87 33.88 32.21
N ASP A 412 -44.51 33.44 31.12
CA ASP A 412 -45.96 33.25 31.03
C ASP A 412 -46.45 32.09 31.91
N ALA A 413 -45.54 31.22 32.32
CA ALA A 413 -45.83 30.03 33.11
C ALA A 413 -45.70 30.23 34.64
N GLN A 414 -45.31 31.42 35.11
CA GLN A 414 -45.05 31.70 36.53
C GLN A 414 -46.26 31.43 37.45
N ASN A 415 -47.49 31.57 36.92
CA ASN A 415 -48.73 31.36 37.67
C ASN A 415 -49.48 30.10 37.21
N THR A 416 -48.79 29.12 36.63
CA THR A 416 -49.40 27.87 36.16
C THR A 416 -49.08 26.72 37.11
N TYR A 417 -50.09 25.89 37.39
CA TYR A 417 -49.94 24.67 38.19
C TYR A 417 -48.88 23.75 37.58
N LYS A 418 -47.95 23.27 38.41
CA LYS A 418 -46.94 22.31 37.99
C LYS A 418 -47.50 20.91 38.18
N LEU A 419 -47.63 20.17 37.08
CA LEU A 419 -47.96 18.74 37.15
C LEU A 419 -47.03 18.05 38.15
N THR A 420 -47.59 17.30 39.12
CA THR A 420 -46.91 16.59 40.23
C THR A 420 -46.49 17.42 41.46
N CYS A 421 -46.90 18.69 41.57
CA CYS A 421 -46.77 19.43 42.84
C CYS A 421 -47.90 19.02 43.80
N PRO A 422 -47.62 18.48 45.02
CA PRO A 422 -48.66 18.01 45.94
C PRO A 422 -49.70 19.09 46.30
N SER A 423 -49.24 20.34 46.43
CA SER A 423 -50.10 21.51 46.71
C SER A 423 -51.03 21.87 45.55
N ASP A 424 -50.60 21.60 44.31
CA ASP A 424 -51.36 21.94 43.10
C ASP A 424 -52.40 20.85 42.78
N GLU A 425 -52.09 19.58 43.10
CA GLU A 425 -53.04 18.47 43.02
C GLU A 425 -54.22 18.65 43.97
N GLU A 426 -53.97 19.04 45.23
CA GLU A 426 -55.03 19.38 46.19
C GLU A 426 -55.86 20.58 45.73
N ALA A 427 -55.23 21.63 45.17
CA ALA A 427 -55.93 22.81 44.67
C ALA A 427 -56.85 22.48 43.47
N ILE A 428 -56.41 21.60 42.57
CA ILE A 428 -57.22 21.11 41.44
C ILE A 428 -58.39 20.26 41.94
N LEU A 429 -58.15 19.36 42.90
CA LEU A 429 -59.20 18.53 43.51
C LEU A 429 -60.25 19.39 44.22
N MET A 430 -59.81 20.38 45.00
CA MET A 430 -60.69 21.31 45.71
C MET A 430 -61.44 22.26 44.77
N GLY A 431 -60.81 22.68 43.66
CA GLY A 431 -61.45 23.45 42.59
C GLY A 431 -62.53 22.65 41.85
N ALA A 432 -62.25 21.37 41.53
CA ALA A 432 -63.21 20.46 40.91
C ALA A 432 -64.40 20.15 41.84
N ILE A 433 -64.16 20.00 43.14
CA ILE A 433 -65.23 19.83 44.14
C ILE A 433 -66.09 21.10 44.26
N ARG A 434 -65.49 22.29 44.21
CA ARG A 434 -66.23 23.58 44.26
C ARG A 434 -67.02 23.90 42.99
N GLY A 435 -66.65 23.36 41.83
CA GLY A 435 -67.35 23.57 40.56
C GLY A 435 -68.57 22.66 40.32
N ILE A 436 -68.90 21.78 41.26
CA ILE A 436 -70.03 20.83 41.19
C ILE A 436 -71.19 21.23 42.15
N ALA A 437 -71.11 22.41 42.78
CA ALA A 437 -72.19 22.94 43.65
C ALA A 437 -73.08 23.95 42.91
#